data_AF-A0A7S2HSM9-F1
#
_entry.id   AF-A0A7S2HSM9-F1
#
_cell.length_a   1.000
_cell.length_b   1.000
_cell.length_c   1.000
_cell.angle_alpha   90.00
_cell.angle_beta   90.00
_cell.angle_gamma   90.00
#
_symmetry.space_group_name_H-M   'P 1'
#
loop_
_entity.id
_entity.type
_entity.pdbx_description
1 polymer ?
#
loop_
_entity_poly.entity_id
_entity_poly.type
_entity_poly.pdbx_seq_one_letter_code
_entity_poly.pdbx_strand_id
1 'polypeptide(L)'
;CSQGKAKEAARLLKQMLNECPELDPASRHYLQTKLEDLRRGVIPDHIDPQSSILSPAHHFGSTSEKHEGELKKYIDGLRAKGAISEADAAALTKCMKIRFMQALAEPGEAVGVIAAQSMGEPSTQMTLNTFHLAGHGGANVTL
;
A
#
# COMPACT_ATOMS: atom_id res chain seq x y z
N CYS A 1 -18.89 8.32 -21.41
CA CYS A 1 -18.31 7.39 -20.41
C CYS A 1 -17.46 8.12 -19.34
N SER A 2 -16.66 9.13 -19.71
CA SER A 2 -15.79 9.90 -18.80
C SER A 2 -16.52 10.69 -17.70
N GLN A 3 -17.66 11.32 -18.01
CA GLN A 3 -18.43 12.11 -17.03
C GLN A 3 -19.10 11.28 -15.92
N GLY A 4 -19.40 10.00 -16.18
CA GLY A 4 -19.95 9.10 -15.16
C GLY A 4 -18.92 8.79 -14.07
N LYS A 5 -17.69 8.49 -14.49
CA LYS A 5 -16.56 8.20 -13.58
C LYS A 5 -16.19 9.41 -12.71
N ALA A 6 -16.23 10.62 -13.27
CA ALA A 6 -15.96 11.85 -12.52
C ALA A 6 -17.03 12.11 -11.43
N LYS A 7 -18.31 11.89 -11.74
CA LYS A 7 -19.41 12.02 -10.76
C LYS A 7 -19.32 10.97 -9.66
N GLU A 8 -18.91 9.75 -10.00
CA GLU A 8 -18.76 8.67 -9.03
C GLU A 8 -17.55 8.88 -8.11
N ALA A 9 -16.41 9.34 -8.65
CA ALA A 9 -15.25 9.74 -7.87
C ALA A 9 -15.57 10.90 -6.91
N ALA A 10 -16.30 11.90 -7.39
CA ALA A 10 -16.77 13.01 -6.54
C ALA A 10 -17.71 12.53 -5.43
N ARG A 11 -18.56 11.52 -5.68
CA ARG A 11 -19.43 10.92 -4.66
C ARG A 11 -18.61 10.21 -3.58
N LEU A 12 -17.61 9.42 -3.98
CA LEU A 12 -16.73 8.70 -3.06
C LEU A 12 -15.90 9.65 -2.18
N LEU A 13 -15.29 10.69 -2.77
CA LEU A 13 -14.54 11.68 -2.00
C LEU A 13 -15.42 12.42 -0.99
N LYS A 14 -16.65 12.75 -1.38
CA LYS A 14 -17.62 13.40 -0.50
C LYS A 14 -18.08 12.47 0.63
N GLN A 15 -18.17 11.17 0.37
CA GLN A 15 -18.45 10.15 1.37
C GLN A 15 -17.27 9.99 2.35
N MET A 16 -16.04 9.92 1.86
CA MET A 16 -14.83 9.88 2.70
C MET A 16 -14.69 11.10 3.62
N LEU A 17 -15.03 12.29 3.11
CA LEU A 17 -15.08 13.54 3.90
C LEU A 17 -16.12 13.54 5.02
N ASN A 18 -17.20 12.77 4.87
CA ASN A 18 -18.27 12.66 5.86
C ASN A 18 -18.04 11.53 6.87
N GLU A 19 -17.43 10.42 6.45
CA GLU A 19 -17.15 9.26 7.30
C GLU A 19 -15.95 9.47 8.24
N CYS A 20 -15.03 10.36 7.88
CA CYS A 20 -13.84 10.67 8.69
C CYS A 20 -13.87 12.13 9.21
N PRO A 21 -14.61 12.43 10.30
CA PRO A 21 -14.65 13.78 10.87
C PRO A 21 -13.32 14.21 11.52
N GLU A 22 -12.45 13.25 11.89
CA GLU A 22 -11.14 13.47 12.51
C GLU A 22 -10.00 13.65 11.48
N LEU A 23 -10.33 13.85 10.21
CA LEU A 23 -9.33 14.03 9.16
C LEU A 23 -8.55 15.35 9.37
N ASP A 24 -7.21 15.27 9.34
CA ASP A 24 -6.31 16.42 9.50
C ASP A 24 -6.71 17.58 8.55
N PRO A 25 -6.64 18.86 8.99
CA PRO A 25 -7.06 19.99 8.16
C PRO A 25 -6.38 20.06 6.80
N ALA A 26 -5.12 19.63 6.68
CA ALA A 26 -4.39 19.63 5.41
C ALA A 26 -4.93 18.55 4.44
N SER A 27 -5.17 17.35 4.95
CA SER A 27 -5.76 16.26 4.18
C SER A 27 -7.20 16.57 3.76
N ARG A 28 -7.97 17.23 4.63
CA ARG A 28 -9.32 17.72 4.32
C ARG A 28 -9.30 18.77 3.22
N HIS A 29 -8.37 19.72 3.29
CA HIS A 29 -8.16 20.72 2.26
C HIS A 29 -7.80 20.08 0.91
N TYR A 30 -6.87 19.11 0.89
CA TYR A 30 -6.48 18.39 -0.32
C TYR A 30 -7.68 17.67 -0.99
N LEU A 31 -8.49 16.95 -0.20
CA LEU A 31 -9.68 16.26 -0.73
C LEU A 31 -10.75 17.25 -1.20
N GLN A 32 -10.88 18.41 -0.54
CA GLN A 32 -11.78 19.48 -0.97
C GLN A 32 -11.32 20.09 -2.31
N THR A 33 -10.03 20.38 -2.48
CA THR A 33 -9.46 20.86 -3.75
C THR A 33 -9.70 19.86 -4.88
N LYS A 34 -9.40 18.56 -4.67
CA LYS A 34 -9.69 17.51 -5.65
C LYS A 34 -11.18 17.40 -5.98
N LEU A 35 -12.06 17.59 -5.00
CA LEU A 35 -13.51 17.61 -5.23
C LEU A 35 -13.94 18.78 -6.10
N GLU A 36 -13.31 19.95 -5.95
CA GLU A 36 -13.55 21.11 -6.82
C GLU A 36 -13.01 20.89 -8.24
N ASP A 37 -11.84 20.29 -8.39
CA ASP A 37 -11.27 19.93 -9.70
C ASP A 37 -12.19 18.96 -10.46
N LEU A 38 -12.73 17.96 -9.76
CA LEU A 38 -13.72 17.02 -10.30
C LEU A 38 -15.03 17.71 -10.69
N ARG A 39 -15.48 18.72 -9.93
CA ARG A 39 -16.66 19.55 -10.30
C ARG A 39 -16.40 20.42 -11.53
N ARG A 40 -15.17 20.88 -11.72
CA ARG A 40 -14.73 21.63 -12.90
C ARG A 40 -14.56 20.75 -14.15
N GLY A 41 -14.72 19.44 -14.02
CA GLY A 41 -14.59 18.50 -15.15
C GLY A 41 -13.15 18.17 -15.51
N VAL A 42 -12.19 18.57 -14.66
CA VAL A 42 -10.78 18.17 -14.78
C VAL A 42 -10.69 16.75 -14.22
N ILE A 43 -10.57 15.77 -15.12
CA ILE A 43 -10.31 14.38 -14.73
C ILE A 43 -8.79 14.27 -14.56
N PRO A 44 -8.28 13.91 -13.37
CA PRO A 44 -6.85 13.69 -13.20
C PRO A 44 -6.38 12.56 -14.12
N ASP A 45 -5.28 12.76 -14.85
CA ASP A 45 -4.69 11.71 -15.69
C ASP A 45 -4.27 10.48 -14.87
N HIS A 46 -3.96 10.69 -13.59
CA HIS A 46 -3.63 9.65 -12.62
C HIS A 46 -4.17 10.03 -11.22
N ILE A 47 -4.48 8.99 -10.44
CA ILE A 47 -4.85 9.12 -9.03
C ILE A 47 -3.64 8.64 -8.24
N ASP A 48 -3.09 9.51 -7.38
CA ASP A 48 -1.96 9.14 -6.53
C ASP A 48 -2.41 8.10 -5.49
N PRO A 49 -1.54 7.15 -5.13
CA PRO A 49 -1.86 6.16 -4.12
C PRO A 49 -2.13 6.83 -2.77
N GLN A 50 -3.01 6.24 -1.98
CA GLN A 50 -3.42 6.79 -0.68
C GLN A 50 -2.25 7.01 0.26
N SER A 51 -1.24 6.14 0.24
CA SER A 51 -0.02 6.26 1.05
C SER A 51 0.87 7.46 0.69
N SER A 52 0.72 8.04 -0.50
CA SER A 52 1.41 9.26 -0.92
C SER A 52 0.71 10.51 -0.40
N ILE A 53 -0.62 10.48 -0.35
CA ILE A 53 -1.46 11.61 0.05
C ILE A 53 -1.60 11.67 1.58
N LEU A 54 -1.74 10.51 2.23
CA LEU A 54 -2.04 10.37 3.65
C LEU A 54 -0.94 9.57 4.33
N SER A 55 -0.30 10.15 5.35
CA SER A 55 0.71 9.44 6.13
C SER A 55 0.09 8.23 6.86
N PRO A 56 0.61 6.99 6.65
CA PRO A 56 0.14 5.79 7.34
C PRO A 56 0.29 5.83 8.87
N ALA A 57 1.21 6.65 9.38
CA ALA A 57 1.46 6.77 10.82
C ALA A 57 0.34 7.52 11.56
N HIS A 58 -0.34 8.44 10.88
CA HIS A 58 -1.36 9.31 11.49
C HIS A 58 -2.77 9.06 10.95
N HIS A 59 -2.91 8.45 9.78
CA HIS A 59 -4.20 8.26 9.13
C HIS A 59 -4.60 6.80 9.08
N PHE A 60 -5.60 6.45 9.89
CA PHE A 60 -6.17 5.11 9.89
C PHE A 60 -6.68 4.71 8.51
N GLY A 61 -6.24 3.57 8.01
CA GLY A 61 -6.64 3.03 6.71
C GLY A 61 -5.81 3.53 5.53
N SER A 62 -4.84 4.44 5.73
CA SER A 62 -3.80 4.68 4.74
C SER A 62 -2.85 3.48 4.73
N THR A 63 -3.07 2.58 3.78
CA THR A 63 -2.27 1.37 3.59
C THR A 63 -1.81 1.28 2.13
N SER A 64 -0.87 0.38 1.84
CA SER A 64 -0.43 0.19 0.45
C SER A 64 -1.50 -0.50 -0.38
N GLU A 65 -1.63 -0.13 -1.66
CA GLU A 65 -2.60 -0.73 -2.57
C GLU A 65 -2.43 -2.25 -2.69
N LYS A 66 -1.17 -2.71 -2.62
CA LYS A 66 -0.84 -4.13 -2.58
C LYS A 66 -1.44 -4.80 -1.34
N HIS A 67 -1.29 -4.19 -0.16
CA HIS A 67 -1.85 -4.73 1.07
C HIS A 67 -3.38 -4.79 1.02
N GLU A 68 -4.04 -3.72 0.56
CA GLU A 68 -5.50 -3.72 0.39
C GLU A 68 -5.97 -4.77 -0.64
N GLY A 69 -5.24 -4.94 -1.74
CA GLY A 69 -5.55 -5.93 -2.77
C GLY A 69 -5.47 -7.35 -2.24
N GLU A 70 -4.40 -7.70 -1.52
CA GLU A 70 -4.24 -9.03 -0.92
C GLU A 70 -5.25 -9.28 0.20
N LEU A 71 -5.56 -8.27 1.02
CA LEU A 71 -6.57 -8.38 2.08
C LEU A 71 -7.97 -8.64 1.50
N LYS A 72 -8.35 -7.94 0.42
CA LYS A 72 -9.62 -8.18 -0.28
C LYS A 72 -9.70 -9.60 -0.83
N LYS A 73 -8.66 -10.06 -1.54
CA LYS A 73 -8.58 -11.43 -2.05
C LYS A 73 -8.72 -12.46 -0.93
N TYR A 74 -8.09 -12.22 0.22
CA TYR A 74 -8.18 -13.09 1.38
C TYR A 74 -9.60 -13.17 1.96
N ILE A 75 -10.25 -12.02 2.15
CA ILE A 75 -11.63 -11.94 2.64
C ILE A 75 -12.61 -12.59 1.66
N ASP A 76 -12.45 -12.34 0.36
CA ASP A 76 -13.29 -12.95 -0.68
C ASP A 76 -13.11 -14.48 -0.70
N GLY A 77 -11.88 -14.96 -0.51
CA GLY A 77 -11.58 -16.38 -0.35
C GLY A 77 -12.22 -17.01 0.89
N LEU A 78 -12.31 -16.27 2.01
CA LEU A 78 -13.00 -16.74 3.22
C LEU A 78 -14.52 -16.71 3.07
N ARG A 79 -15.06 -15.69 2.40
CA ARG A 79 -16.49 -15.59 2.07
C ARG A 79 -16.94 -16.72 1.17
N ALA A 80 -16.14 -17.05 0.15
CA ALA A 80 -16.41 -18.19 -0.74
C ALA A 80 -16.47 -19.54 0.01
N LYS A 81 -15.74 -19.66 1.13
CA LYS A 81 -15.76 -20.85 1.99
C LYS A 81 -16.88 -20.83 3.04
N GLY A 82 -17.66 -19.75 3.13
CA GLY A 82 -18.71 -19.59 4.14
C GLY A 82 -18.19 -19.51 5.58
N ALA A 83 -16.90 -19.21 5.77
CA ALA A 83 -16.23 -19.30 7.06
C ALA A 83 -16.34 -18.02 7.91
N ILE A 84 -16.91 -16.95 7.38
CA ILE A 84 -16.87 -15.62 7.99
C ILE A 84 -18.20 -14.87 7.78
N SER A 85 -18.71 -14.24 8.84
CA SER A 85 -19.88 -13.36 8.77
C SER A 85 -19.50 -11.97 8.23
N GLU A 86 -20.48 -11.17 7.81
CA GLU A 86 -20.22 -9.81 7.33
C GLU A 86 -19.60 -8.91 8.42
N ALA A 87 -20.05 -9.07 9.66
CA ALA A 87 -19.51 -8.35 10.81
C ALA A 87 -18.05 -8.73 11.10
N ASP A 88 -17.73 -10.03 11.04
CA ASP A 88 -16.37 -10.53 11.25
C ASP A 88 -15.41 -10.07 10.15
N ALA A 89 -15.90 -9.95 8.90
CA ALA A 89 -15.11 -9.43 7.79
C ALA A 89 -14.73 -7.96 7.99
N ALA A 90 -15.66 -7.14 8.49
CA ALA A 90 -15.40 -5.74 8.82
C ALA A 90 -14.42 -5.62 10.00
N ALA A 91 -14.59 -6.43 11.04
CA ALA A 91 -13.68 -6.48 12.18
C ALA A 91 -12.26 -6.91 11.77
N LEU A 92 -12.14 -7.97 10.96
CA LEU A 92 -10.87 -8.44 10.42
C LEU A 92 -10.16 -7.36 9.59
N THR A 93 -10.89 -6.69 8.72
CA THR A 93 -10.35 -5.57 7.91
C THR A 93 -9.79 -4.47 8.81
N LYS A 94 -10.53 -4.10 9.86
CA LYS A 94 -10.09 -3.09 10.83
C LYS A 94 -8.84 -3.53 11.58
N CYS A 95 -8.81 -4.77 12.08
CA CYS A 95 -7.65 -5.33 12.78
C CYS A 95 -6.40 -5.36 11.90
N MET A 96 -6.52 -5.77 10.64
CA MET A 96 -5.39 -5.79 9.70
C MET A 96 -4.85 -4.38 9.41
N LYS A 97 -5.74 -3.39 9.27
CA LYS A 97 -5.34 -1.98 9.14
C LYS A 97 -4.60 -1.46 10.38
N ILE A 98 -5.02 -1.84 11.58
CA ILE A 98 -4.29 -1.50 12.83
C ILE A 98 -2.90 -2.15 12.85
N ARG A 99 -2.83 -3.45 12.51
CA ARG A 99 -1.55 -4.18 12.43
C ARG A 99 -0.59 -3.54 11.44
N PHE A 100 -1.09 -3.07 10.30
CA PHE A 100 -0.28 -2.35 9.31
C PHE A 100 0.34 -1.07 9.89
N MET A 101 -0.44 -0.25 10.60
CA MET A 101 0.07 0.97 11.25
C MET A 101 1.15 0.68 12.29
N GLN A 102 1.04 -0.46 13.00
CA GLN A 102 2.02 -0.88 14.01
C GLN A 102 3.28 -1.52 13.43
N ALA A 103 3.26 -1.90 12.14
CA ALA A 103 4.37 -2.55 11.45
C ALA A 103 5.20 -1.58 10.59
N LEU A 104 5.01 -0.26 10.78
CA LEU A 104 5.81 0.75 10.12
C LEU A 104 7.21 0.82 10.74
N ALA A 105 8.22 1.09 9.90
CA ALA A 105 9.58 1.33 10.37
C ALA A 105 9.63 2.58 11.26
N GLU A 106 10.43 2.54 12.32
CA GLU A 106 10.52 3.65 13.27
C GLU A 106 11.35 4.80 12.67
N PRO A 107 10.96 6.07 12.88
CA PRO A 107 11.77 7.20 12.49
C PRO A 107 13.15 7.16 13.15
N GLY A 108 14.22 7.27 12.36
CA GLY A 108 15.60 7.21 12.84
C GLY A 108 16.24 5.82 12.81
N GLU A 109 15.51 4.80 12.37
CA GLU A 109 16.08 3.48 12.11
C GLU A 109 17.19 3.55 11.04
N ALA A 110 18.31 2.86 11.28
CA ALA A 110 19.50 2.89 10.42
C ALA A 110 19.33 2.05 9.14
N VAL A 111 18.30 2.34 8.35
CA VAL A 111 17.89 1.56 7.16
C VAL A 111 19.01 1.42 6.13
N GLY A 112 19.91 2.40 6.01
CA GLY A 112 21.06 2.33 5.12
C GLY A 112 22.09 1.26 5.50
N VAL A 113 22.38 1.14 6.80
CA VAL A 113 23.31 0.12 7.33
C VAL A 113 22.67 -1.26 7.23
N ILE A 114 21.38 -1.37 7.60
CA ILE A 114 20.62 -2.61 7.49
C ILE A 114 20.59 -3.09 6.03
N ALA A 115 20.31 -2.18 5.08
CA ALA A 115 20.30 -2.52 3.65
C ALA A 115 21.68 -2.98 3.15
N ALA A 116 22.75 -2.28 3.53
CA ALA A 116 24.11 -2.63 3.14
C ALA A 116 24.50 -4.03 3.67
N GLN A 117 24.20 -4.33 4.92
CA GLN A 117 24.47 -5.64 5.51
C GLN A 117 23.60 -6.74 4.91
N SER A 118 22.31 -6.46 4.68
CA SER A 118 21.36 -7.40 4.06
C SER A 118 21.80 -7.87 2.67
N MET A 119 22.60 -7.06 1.97
CA MET A 119 23.22 -7.43 0.69
C MET A 119 24.61 -8.06 0.88
N GLY A 120 25.44 -7.48 1.76
CA GLY A 120 26.84 -7.87 1.93
C GLY A 120 27.03 -9.23 2.60
N GLU A 121 26.30 -9.51 3.68
CA GLU A 121 26.40 -10.77 4.43
C GLU A 121 26.08 -12.01 3.55
N PRO A 122 24.94 -12.07 2.83
CA PRO A 122 24.68 -13.21 1.94
C PRO A 122 25.65 -13.27 0.75
N SER A 123 26.20 -12.13 0.30
CA SER A 123 27.22 -12.13 -0.76
C SER A 123 28.50 -12.87 -0.34
N THR A 124 28.89 -12.79 0.94
CA THR A 124 30.01 -13.59 1.45
C THR A 124 29.70 -15.09 1.44
N GLN A 125 28.44 -15.48 1.70
CA GLN A 125 28.01 -16.88 1.61
C GLN A 125 28.06 -17.41 0.15
N MET A 126 27.81 -16.54 -0.84
CA MET A 126 27.92 -16.91 -2.26
C MET A 126 29.36 -17.16 -2.72
N THR A 127 30.36 -16.69 -1.95
CA THR A 127 31.78 -16.82 -2.32
C THR A 127 32.27 -18.28 -2.29
N LEU A 128 31.67 -19.16 -1.49
CA LEU A 128 32.06 -20.58 -1.41
C LEU A 128 31.24 -21.52 -2.33
N ASN A 129 30.16 -21.04 -2.96
CA ASN A 129 29.36 -21.82 -3.91
C ASN A 129 29.86 -21.75 -5.37
N THR A 130 30.90 -20.98 -5.66
CA THR A 130 31.45 -20.77 -7.01
C THR A 130 32.65 -21.66 -7.35
N PHE A 131 33.24 -22.39 -6.38
CA PHE A 131 34.49 -23.14 -6.61
C PHE A 131 34.34 -24.58 -7.12
N HIS A 132 33.12 -25.15 -7.15
CA HIS A 132 32.89 -26.46 -7.78
C HIS A 132 32.40 -26.36 -9.24
N LEU A 133 31.98 -25.19 -9.70
CA LEU A 133 31.51 -24.95 -11.08
C LEU A 133 32.60 -24.42 -12.02
N ALA A 134 33.80 -24.10 -11.52
CA ALA A 134 34.94 -23.63 -12.31
C ALA A 134 35.48 -24.66 -13.33
N GLY A 135 34.87 -25.85 -13.45
CA GLY A 135 35.28 -26.92 -14.34
C GLY A 135 34.29 -27.33 -15.44
N HIS A 136 33.11 -26.70 -15.57
CA HIS A 136 32.18 -27.01 -16.67
C HIS A 136 31.83 -25.74 -17.45
N GLY A 137 32.29 -25.69 -18.70
CA GLY A 137 32.30 -24.51 -19.57
C GLY A 137 30.91 -23.93 -19.91
N GLY A 138 30.33 -23.18 -18.98
CA GLY A 138 29.23 -22.25 -19.24
C GLY A 138 29.78 -20.87 -19.62
N ALA A 139 29.14 -20.23 -20.61
CA ALA A 139 29.56 -18.97 -21.21
C ALA A 139 29.90 -17.87 -20.20
N ASN A 140 30.91 -17.06 -20.52
CA ASN A 140 31.37 -15.91 -19.75
C ASN A 140 30.28 -14.82 -19.72
N VAL A 141 29.48 -14.82 -18.65
CA VAL A 141 28.54 -13.75 -18.31
C VAL A 141 28.80 -13.39 -16.85
N THR A 142 28.76 -12.10 -16.53
CA THR A 142 28.66 -11.66 -15.12
C THR A 142 27.43 -12.33 -14.53
N LEU A 143 27.61 -13.17 -13.48
CA LEU A 143 26.51 -13.81 -12.77
C LEU A 143 25.50 -12.78 -12.23
#